data_AF-A0A3Q1G6E5-F1
#
_entry.id   AF-A0A3Q1G6E5-F1
#
_cell.length_a   1.000
_cell.length_b   1.000
_cell.length_c   1.000
_cell.angle_alpha   90.00
_cell.angle_beta   90.00
_cell.angle_gamma   90.00
#
_symmetry.space_group_name_H-M   'P 1'
#
loop_
_entity.id
_entity.type
_entity.pdbx_description
1 polymer ?
#
loop_
_entity_poly.entity_id
_entity_poly.type
_entity_poly.pdbx_seq_one_letter_code
_entity_poly.pdbx_strand_id
1 'polypeptide(L)'
;MDEGEGEEKEKEGAEVVSSFVFQRVIFNIVNFSKTKSLYRDGMSPVVKSTSRPKWQRLPAKNVYYYRCPDHRRNYVMSFAFCFDREDDVYQFAYCYPYTYSRLQHYLASLERRNLPYLQREQLGLSVVSWEVKSAVSRWRGKCVRGGNGYGWSRGVEWWRRLEVEGL
;
A
#
# COMPACT_ATOMS: atom_id res chain seq x y z
N MET A 1 -14.34 35.09 -3.87
CA MET A 1 -13.23 34.54 -3.08
C MET A 1 -13.04 33.15 -3.62
N ASP A 2 -12.33 33.07 -4.74
CA ASP A 2 -12.06 31.85 -5.46
C ASP A 2 -11.01 31.04 -4.69
N GLU A 3 -11.40 29.85 -4.27
CA GLU A 3 -10.48 28.85 -3.73
C GLU A 3 -9.69 28.26 -4.91
N GLY A 4 -8.45 28.71 -5.05
CA GLY A 4 -7.53 28.17 -6.05
C GLY A 4 -7.29 26.69 -5.79
N GLU A 5 -7.60 25.87 -6.81
CA GLU A 5 -7.25 24.47 -6.90
C GLU A 5 -5.73 24.31 -6.67
N GLY A 6 -5.37 23.66 -5.57
CA GLY A 6 -4.00 23.23 -5.35
C GLY A 6 -3.67 22.13 -6.35
N GLU A 7 -2.88 22.46 -7.38
CA GLU A 7 -2.18 21.48 -8.21
C GLU A 7 -1.33 20.60 -7.29
N GLU A 8 -1.85 19.41 -7.02
CA GLU A 8 -1.11 18.33 -6.39
C GLU A 8 -0.04 17.92 -7.40
N LYS A 9 1.20 18.42 -7.23
CA LYS A 9 2.35 17.99 -8.02
C LYS A 9 2.52 16.49 -7.83
N GLU A 10 2.03 15.74 -8.80
CA GLU A 10 2.32 14.34 -9.01
C GLU A 10 3.84 14.21 -8.99
N LYS A 11 4.38 13.69 -7.88
CA LYS A 11 5.82 13.41 -7.79
C LYS A 11 6.09 12.44 -8.92
N GLU A 12 6.85 12.87 -9.91
CA GLU A 12 7.33 12.06 -11.04
C GLU A 12 7.66 10.67 -10.50
N GLY A 13 6.79 9.71 -10.84
CA GLY A 13 7.10 8.31 -10.61
C GLY A 13 8.39 7.99 -11.36
N ALA A 14 9.09 6.93 -10.94
CA ALA A 14 10.20 6.42 -11.74
C ALA A 14 9.61 5.80 -13.03
N GLU A 15 9.42 6.63 -14.04
CA GLU A 15 9.03 6.27 -15.40
C GLU A 15 10.28 6.04 -16.22
N VAL A 16 10.35 4.90 -16.88
CA VAL A 16 11.47 4.53 -17.74
C VAL A 16 10.92 4.18 -19.10
N VAL A 17 11.39 4.92 -20.11
CA VAL A 17 11.13 4.62 -21.52
C VAL A 17 12.36 3.93 -22.09
N SER A 18 12.16 2.82 -22.78
CA SER A 18 13.24 2.13 -23.49
C SER A 18 13.12 2.39 -24.99
N SER A 19 14.20 2.89 -25.58
CA SER A 19 14.32 3.17 -27.02
C SER A 19 14.85 2.00 -27.84
N PHE A 20 15.10 0.84 -27.22
CA PHE A 20 15.66 -0.34 -27.90
C PHE A 20 15.00 -1.63 -27.42
N VAL A 21 14.56 -2.48 -28.36
CA VAL A 21 13.95 -3.79 -28.05
C VAL A 21 15.01 -4.76 -27.49
N PHE A 22 14.61 -5.57 -26.50
CA PHE A 22 15.43 -6.62 -25.85
C PHE A 22 16.62 -6.13 -25.02
N GLN A 23 16.59 -4.90 -24.51
CA GLN A 23 17.62 -4.43 -23.59
C GLN A 23 17.43 -5.02 -22.18
N ARG A 24 18.47 -5.68 -21.66
CA ARG A 24 18.54 -6.07 -20.25
C ARG A 24 19.25 -4.97 -19.47
N VAL A 25 18.56 -4.37 -18.52
CA VAL A 25 19.09 -3.31 -17.65
C VAL A 25 19.07 -3.77 -16.21
N ILE A 26 20.11 -3.39 -15.46
CA ILE A 26 20.19 -3.61 -14.02
C ILE A 26 20.06 -2.25 -13.33
N PHE A 27 19.00 -2.10 -12.54
CA PHE A 27 18.78 -0.91 -11.75
C PHE A 27 19.43 -1.07 -10.38
N ASN A 28 20.27 -0.10 -9.99
CA ASN A 28 20.95 -0.10 -8.70
C ASN A 28 20.45 1.07 -7.83
N ILE A 29 19.75 0.76 -6.75
CA ILE A 29 19.27 1.73 -5.76
C ILE A 29 20.23 1.71 -4.57
N VAL A 30 21.07 2.75 -4.48
CA VAL A 30 22.20 2.81 -3.54
C VAL A 30 21.81 3.37 -2.17
N ASN A 31 20.72 4.14 -2.06
CA ASN A 31 20.28 4.74 -0.79
C ASN A 31 19.26 3.88 -0.01
N PHE A 32 19.28 2.56 -0.22
CA PHE A 32 18.37 1.64 0.46
C PHE A 32 19.08 1.00 1.67
N SER A 33 19.35 1.78 2.71
CA SER A 33 20.28 1.42 3.81
C SER A 33 19.66 0.61 4.97
N LYS A 34 18.53 -0.08 4.75
CA LYS A 34 17.84 -0.83 5.81
C LYS A 34 18.61 -2.10 6.20
N THR A 35 19.08 -2.21 7.43
CA THR A 35 19.84 -3.38 7.91
C THR A 35 19.06 -4.69 7.87
N LYS A 36 17.76 -4.67 8.21
CA LYS A 36 16.83 -5.81 8.14
C LYS A 36 15.77 -5.55 7.07
N SER A 37 16.16 -5.68 5.81
CA SER A 37 15.25 -5.49 4.68
C SER A 37 14.57 -6.80 4.28
N LEU A 38 13.25 -6.80 4.12
CA LEU A 38 12.45 -7.94 3.65
C LEU A 38 12.79 -8.38 2.22
N TYR A 39 13.59 -7.60 1.49
CA TYR A 39 14.14 -8.00 0.20
C TYR A 39 15.11 -9.19 0.30
N ARG A 40 15.62 -9.49 1.49
CA ARG A 40 16.34 -10.74 1.75
C ARG A 40 15.40 -11.95 1.84
N ASP A 41 14.14 -11.71 2.22
CA ASP A 41 13.13 -12.72 2.50
C ASP A 41 12.10 -12.85 1.35
N GLY A 42 12.48 -12.46 0.13
CA GLY A 42 11.67 -12.65 -1.08
C GLY A 42 10.73 -11.50 -1.44
N MET A 43 10.84 -10.33 -0.80
CA MET A 43 10.16 -9.13 -1.28
C MET A 43 10.73 -8.70 -2.64
N SER A 44 9.85 -8.35 -3.57
CA SER A 44 10.21 -7.82 -4.88
C SER A 44 9.39 -6.57 -5.22
N PRO A 45 9.98 -5.62 -5.97
CA PRO A 45 9.26 -4.45 -6.44
C PRO A 45 8.21 -4.86 -7.49
N VAL A 46 7.25 -3.97 -7.72
CA VAL A 46 6.20 -4.16 -8.73
C VAL A 46 6.50 -3.30 -9.95
N VAL A 47 6.15 -3.83 -11.11
CA VAL A 47 6.27 -3.17 -12.41
C VAL A 47 4.91 -3.11 -13.09
N LYS A 48 4.70 -2.05 -13.85
CA LYS A 48 3.57 -1.83 -14.75
C LYS A 48 4.11 -1.24 -16.05
N SER A 49 3.49 -1.54 -17.18
CA SER A 49 3.78 -0.87 -18.45
C SER A 49 2.51 -0.29 -19.07
N THR A 50 2.65 0.55 -20.10
CA THR A 50 1.53 1.05 -20.91
C THR A 50 0.74 -0.11 -21.52
N SER A 51 1.44 -1.10 -22.10
CA SER A 51 0.81 -2.31 -22.66
C SER A 51 0.21 -3.25 -21.61
N ARG A 52 0.76 -3.29 -20.39
CA ARG A 52 0.33 -4.15 -19.28
C ARG A 52 -0.05 -3.28 -18.08
N PRO A 53 -1.28 -2.75 -18.03
CA PRO A 53 -1.69 -1.78 -17.01
C PRO A 53 -1.82 -2.39 -15.60
N LYS A 54 -1.74 -3.72 -15.47
CA LYS A 54 -1.81 -4.43 -14.19
C LYS A 54 -0.43 -4.47 -13.55
N TRP A 55 -0.34 -3.99 -12.32
CA TRP A 55 0.85 -4.14 -11.48
C TRP A 55 1.19 -5.62 -11.25
N GLN A 56 2.42 -6.00 -11.61
CA GLN A 56 2.95 -7.35 -11.45
C GLN A 56 4.23 -7.32 -10.61
N ARG A 57 4.41 -8.30 -9.73
CA ARG A 57 5.65 -8.44 -8.95
C ARG A 57 6.76 -8.98 -9.82
N LEU A 58 7.95 -8.39 -9.70
CA LEU A 58 9.14 -8.95 -10.33
C LEU A 58 9.50 -10.30 -9.68
N PRO A 59 10.05 -11.25 -10.43
CA PRO A 59 10.57 -12.50 -9.86
C PRO A 59 11.64 -12.19 -8.82
N ALA A 60 11.52 -12.73 -7.60
CA ALA A 60 12.48 -12.50 -6.52
C ALA A 60 13.92 -12.92 -6.89
N LYS A 61 14.07 -13.91 -7.79
CA LYS A 61 15.37 -14.32 -8.34
C LYS A 61 16.13 -13.23 -9.10
N ASN A 62 15.43 -12.19 -9.57
CA ASN A 62 16.03 -11.08 -10.31
C ASN A 62 16.30 -9.86 -9.39
N VAL A 63 16.08 -10.00 -8.08
CA VAL A 63 16.23 -8.92 -7.10
C VAL A 63 17.33 -9.33 -6.12
N TYR A 64 18.29 -8.45 -5.96
CA TYR A 64 19.48 -8.65 -5.15
C TYR A 64 19.56 -7.57 -4.09
N TYR A 65 19.85 -7.98 -2.86
CA TYR A 65 20.05 -7.07 -1.75
C TYR A 65 21.35 -7.41 -1.05
N TYR A 66 22.39 -6.60 -1.27
CA TYR A 66 23.74 -6.89 -0.79
C TYR A 66 24.41 -5.65 -0.22
N ARG A 67 25.49 -5.88 0.53
CA ARG A 67 26.31 -4.82 1.10
C ARG A 67 27.46 -4.54 0.15
N CYS A 68 27.52 -3.34 -0.40
CA CYS A 68 28.59 -2.96 -1.32
C CYS A 68 29.74 -2.31 -0.53
N PRO A 69 30.97 -2.86 -0.53
CA PRO A 69 32.11 -2.27 0.16
C PRO A 69 32.43 -0.86 -0.35
N ASP A 70 32.33 -0.65 -1.66
CA ASP A 70 32.74 0.58 -2.36
C ASP A 70 31.81 1.78 -2.06
N HIS A 71 30.56 1.51 -1.69
CA HIS A 71 29.58 2.55 -1.35
C HIS A 71 29.48 2.77 0.17
N ARG A 72 30.62 3.03 0.84
CA ARG A 72 30.68 3.26 2.31
C ARG A 72 30.05 2.13 3.13
N ARG A 73 30.09 0.89 2.64
CA ARG A 73 29.40 -0.28 3.24
C ARG A 73 27.88 -0.10 3.39
N ASN A 74 27.25 0.71 2.54
CA ASN A 74 25.81 0.84 2.48
C ASN A 74 25.18 -0.39 1.80
N TYR A 75 23.90 -0.62 2.12
CA TYR A 75 23.12 -1.63 1.42
C TYR A 75 22.64 -1.09 0.08
N VAL A 76 22.80 -1.92 -0.95
CA VAL A 76 22.36 -1.64 -2.31
C VAL A 76 21.32 -2.66 -2.69
N MET A 77 20.22 -2.17 -3.25
CA MET A 77 19.21 -3.02 -3.89
C MET A 77 19.40 -2.94 -5.39
N SER A 78 19.64 -4.09 -6.02
CA SER A 78 19.80 -4.19 -7.46
C SER A 78 18.74 -5.12 -8.04
N PHE A 79 18.07 -4.73 -9.12
CA PHE A 79 17.16 -5.64 -9.82
C PHE A 79 17.38 -5.62 -11.32
N ALA A 80 17.32 -6.80 -11.93
CA ALA A 80 17.48 -6.98 -13.36
C ALA A 80 16.10 -7.02 -14.04
N PHE A 81 15.92 -6.16 -15.05
CA PHE A 81 14.71 -6.10 -15.85
C PHE A 81 15.07 -6.18 -17.34
N CYS A 82 14.22 -6.85 -18.12
CA CYS A 82 14.37 -6.97 -19.57
C CYS A 82 13.20 -6.24 -20.23
N PHE A 83 13.50 -5.25 -21.04
CA PHE A 83 12.51 -4.51 -21.81
C PHE A 83 12.09 -5.33 -23.03
N ASP A 84 10.78 -5.62 -23.15
CA ASP A 84 10.23 -6.45 -24.22
C ASP A 84 9.71 -5.66 -25.41
N ARG A 85 9.42 -4.36 -25.26
CA ARG A 85 8.88 -3.48 -26.32
C ARG A 85 9.57 -2.12 -26.37
N GLU A 86 9.81 -1.63 -27.59
CA GLU A 86 10.12 -0.23 -27.88
C GLU A 86 8.90 0.64 -27.58
N ASP A 87 9.11 1.87 -27.11
CA ASP A 87 8.07 2.88 -26.82
C ASP A 87 7.11 2.60 -25.64
N ASP A 88 7.23 1.45 -24.97
CA ASP A 88 6.48 1.20 -23.74
C ASP A 88 7.08 1.99 -22.57
N VAL A 89 6.23 2.70 -21.83
CA VAL A 89 6.61 3.39 -20.59
C VAL A 89 6.46 2.40 -19.44
N TYR A 90 7.56 2.14 -18.72
CA TYR A 90 7.58 1.25 -17.56
C TYR A 90 7.60 2.08 -16.27
N GLN A 91 6.67 1.75 -15.39
CA GLN A 91 6.55 2.35 -14.07
C GLN A 91 6.96 1.31 -13.01
N PHE A 92 7.88 1.68 -12.13
CA PHE A 92 8.31 0.84 -11.02
C PHE A 92 7.80 1.42 -9.70
N ALA A 93 7.34 0.54 -8.81
CA ALA A 93 6.97 0.93 -7.46
C ALA A 93 7.47 -0.08 -6.42
N TYR A 94 7.67 0.42 -5.19
CA TYR A 94 8.05 -0.40 -4.04
C TYR A 94 6.99 -1.48 -3.72
N CYS A 95 5.73 -1.07 -3.76
CA CYS A 95 4.56 -1.90 -3.52
C CYS A 95 3.41 -1.46 -4.43
N TYR A 96 2.28 -2.18 -4.37
CA TYR A 96 1.06 -1.78 -5.08
C TYR A 96 0.62 -0.38 -4.61
N PRO A 97 0.63 0.63 -5.51
CA PRO A 97 0.28 1.98 -5.11
C PRO A 97 -1.19 2.04 -4.69
N TYR A 98 -1.44 2.73 -3.57
CA TYR A 98 -2.78 2.97 -3.05
C TYR A 98 -2.94 4.46 -2.79
N THR A 99 -3.70 5.12 -3.66
CA THR A 99 -3.90 6.56 -3.60
C THR A 99 -4.94 6.94 -2.54
N TYR A 100 -4.81 8.15 -2.00
CA TYR A 100 -5.75 8.67 -1.02
C TYR A 100 -7.17 8.74 -1.57
N SER A 101 -7.36 9.17 -2.82
CA SER A 101 -8.69 9.22 -3.47
C SER A 101 -9.33 7.84 -3.54
N ARG A 102 -8.54 6.79 -3.83
CA ARG A 102 -9.03 5.40 -3.82
C ARG A 102 -9.50 4.97 -2.44
N LEU A 103 -8.80 5.37 -1.37
CA LEU A 103 -9.24 5.16 0.00
C LEU A 103 -10.58 5.85 0.28
N GLN A 104 -10.70 7.13 -0.08
CA GLN A 104 -11.91 7.90 0.18
C GLN A 104 -13.12 7.32 -0.54
N HIS A 105 -12.98 6.93 -1.82
CA HIS A 105 -14.05 6.25 -2.56
C HIS A 105 -14.41 4.90 -1.93
N TYR A 106 -13.43 4.13 -1.48
CA TYR A 106 -13.67 2.86 -0.79
C TYR A 106 -14.48 3.06 0.49
N LEU A 107 -14.09 4.02 1.33
CA LEU A 107 -14.83 4.35 2.55
C LEU A 107 -16.23 4.88 2.25
N ALA A 108 -16.41 5.73 1.25
CA ALA A 108 -17.73 6.21 0.82
C ALA A 108 -18.62 5.06 0.29
N SER A 109 -18.04 4.07 -0.38
CA SER A 109 -18.78 2.87 -0.81
C SER A 109 -19.21 1.98 0.36
N LEU A 110 -18.44 1.97 1.45
CA LEU A 110 -18.77 1.26 2.67
C LEU A 110 -19.91 1.94 3.44
N GLU A 111 -19.88 3.27 3.53
CA GLU A 111 -20.97 4.05 4.13
C GLU A 111 -22.29 3.88 3.38
N ARG A 112 -22.25 3.93 2.04
CA ARG A 112 -23.45 3.71 1.21
C ARG A 112 -24.09 2.34 1.41
N ARG A 113 -23.33 1.33 1.84
CA ARG A 113 -23.88 0.00 2.16
C ARG A 113 -24.61 -0.04 3.51
N ASN A 114 -24.55 1.04 4.30
CA ASN A 114 -25.24 1.24 5.57
C ASN A 114 -25.25 0.00 6.47
N LEU A 115 -24.08 -0.61 6.65
CA LEU A 115 -23.94 -1.85 7.42
C LEU A 115 -24.12 -1.53 8.91
N PRO A 116 -24.99 -2.25 9.64
CA PRO A 116 -25.35 -1.91 11.03
C PRO A 116 -24.20 -2.07 12.04
N TYR A 117 -23.08 -2.62 11.60
CA TYR A 117 -21.87 -2.85 12.40
C TYR A 117 -20.71 -1.94 12.00
N LEU A 118 -20.88 -1.07 11.00
CA LEU A 118 -19.86 -0.16 10.54
C LEU A 118 -20.24 1.27 10.97
N GLN A 119 -19.36 1.92 11.72
CA GLN A 119 -19.44 3.35 11.94
C GLN A 119 -18.14 4.00 11.49
N ARG A 120 -18.27 5.10 10.74
CA ARG A 120 -17.16 5.95 10.32
C ARG A 120 -17.18 7.21 11.16
N GLU A 121 -16.03 7.56 11.71
CA GLU A 121 -15.86 8.78 12.50
C GLU A 121 -14.57 9.48 12.08
N GLN A 122 -14.62 10.80 11.96
CA GLN A 122 -13.43 11.63 11.73
C GLN A 122 -12.75 11.87 13.08
N LEU A 123 -11.53 11.33 13.22
CA LEU A 123 -10.78 11.43 14.46
C LEU A 123 -10.02 12.76 14.56
N GLY A 124 -9.67 13.35 13.42
CA GLY A 124 -8.97 14.63 13.37
C GLY A 124 -8.39 14.93 11.99
N LEU A 125 -7.57 15.98 11.95
CA LEU A 125 -6.82 16.39 10.77
C LEU A 125 -5.34 16.02 10.95
N SER A 126 -4.69 15.63 9.87
CA SER A 126 -3.24 15.49 9.82
C SER A 126 -2.57 16.87 9.84
N VAL A 127 -1.25 16.91 10.04
CA VAL A 127 -0.45 18.15 10.09
C VAL A 127 -0.55 18.98 8.80
N VAL A 128 -0.85 18.32 7.68
CA VAL A 128 -1.06 18.91 6.36
C VAL A 128 -2.55 18.99 6.00
N SER A 129 -3.43 18.97 7.00
CA SER A 129 -4.88 19.11 6.90
C SER A 129 -5.63 17.99 6.16
N TRP A 130 -5.01 16.86 5.84
CA TRP A 130 -5.75 15.67 5.38
C TRP A 130 -6.60 15.06 6.50
N GLU A 131 -7.83 14.67 6.17
CA GLU A 131 -8.76 14.07 7.13
C GLU A 131 -8.35 12.64 7.52
N VAL A 132 -8.20 12.41 8.82
CA VAL A 132 -7.95 11.07 9.38
C VAL A 132 -9.27 10.46 9.80
N LYS A 133 -9.69 9.41 9.09
CA LYS A 133 -10.98 8.74 9.30
C LYS A 133 -10.76 7.33 9.80
N SER A 134 -11.47 6.94 10.85
CA SER A 134 -11.50 5.56 11.32
C SER A 134 -12.79 4.89 10.87
N ALA A 135 -12.71 3.58 10.61
CA ALA A 135 -13.86 2.74 10.29
C ALA A 135 -13.81 1.52 11.22
N VAL A 136 -14.62 1.54 12.29
CA VAL A 136 -14.67 0.45 13.24
C VAL A 136 -15.79 -0.50 12.82
N SER A 137 -15.42 -1.75 12.55
CA SER A 137 -16.37 -2.83 12.27
C SER A 137 -16.59 -3.65 13.54
N ARG A 138 -17.74 -3.51 14.20
CA ARG A 138 -18.05 -4.28 15.41
C ARG A 138 -18.63 -5.64 15.04
N TRP A 139 -17.83 -6.69 15.12
CA TRP A 139 -18.30 -8.07 14.94
C TRP A 139 -19.18 -8.47 16.15
N ARG A 140 -20.50 -8.55 15.98
CA ARG A 140 -21.42 -9.04 17.03
C ARG A 140 -21.71 -10.51 16.81
N GLY A 141 -20.88 -11.37 17.38
CA GLY A 141 -21.20 -12.78 17.58
C GLY A 141 -21.37 -13.08 19.07
N LYS A 142 -22.59 -13.16 19.60
CA LYS A 142 -22.85 -13.76 20.93
C LYS A 142 -23.11 -15.26 20.71
N CYS A 143 -22.14 -16.10 21.05
CA CYS A 143 -22.34 -17.55 21.16
C CYS A 143 -23.09 -17.81 22.47
N VAL A 144 -24.35 -18.26 22.40
CA VAL A 144 -25.18 -18.58 23.57
C VAL A 144 -25.23 -20.09 23.74
N ARG A 145 -24.88 -20.57 24.93
CA ARG A 145 -24.97 -21.99 25.29
C ARG A 145 -26.44 -22.29 25.64
N GLY A 146 -27.18 -22.91 24.72
CA GLY A 146 -28.50 -23.49 25.01
C GLY A 146 -28.35 -24.94 25.48
N GLY A 147 -29.26 -25.42 26.33
CA GLY A 147 -29.20 -26.75 26.96
C GLY A 147 -29.17 -27.98 26.03
N ASN A 148 -29.04 -27.80 24.71
CA ASN A 148 -28.80 -28.85 23.72
C ASN A 148 -27.85 -28.40 22.57
N GLY A 149 -27.01 -27.39 22.78
CA GLY A 149 -26.03 -26.92 21.78
C GLY A 149 -25.91 -25.40 21.67
N TYR A 150 -24.89 -24.95 20.93
CA TYR A 150 -24.56 -23.54 20.71
C TYR A 150 -25.60 -22.88 19.78
N GLY A 151 -26.29 -21.83 20.26
CA GLY A 151 -27.24 -21.02 19.49
C GLY A 151 -26.88 -19.54 19.56
N TRP A 152 -27.21 -18.76 18.53
CA TRP A 152 -26.87 -17.33 18.46
C TRP A 152 -28.06 -16.46 18.91
N SER A 153 -27.90 -15.65 19.97
CA SER A 153 -28.95 -14.67 20.36
C SER A 153 -28.50 -13.22 20.12
N ARG A 154 -29.41 -12.43 19.54
CA ARG A 154 -29.26 -10.99 19.29
C ARG A 154 -29.53 -10.19 20.58
N GLY A 155 -28.51 -9.96 21.39
CA GLY A 155 -28.55 -9.07 22.55
C GLY A 155 -27.58 -7.90 22.41
N VAL A 156 -28.10 -6.66 22.47
CA VAL A 156 -27.34 -5.42 22.26
C VAL A 156 -26.70 -4.98 23.58
N GLU A 157 -25.40 -5.22 23.76
CA GLU A 157 -24.60 -4.56 24.80
C GLU A 157 -23.54 -3.67 24.16
N TRP A 158 -23.30 -2.52 24.78
CA TRP A 158 -22.39 -1.49 24.34
C TRP A 158 -21.12 -1.57 25.17
N TRP A 159 -20.00 -1.93 24.56
CA TRP A 159 -18.68 -1.68 25.12
C TRP A 159 -17.92 -0.72 24.20
N ARG A 160 -17.66 0.49 24.70
CA ARG A 160 -16.73 1.46 24.13
C ARG A 160 -15.38 1.19 24.80
N ARG A 161 -14.53 0.37 24.18
CA ARG A 161 -13.14 0.20 24.65
C ARG A 161 -12.32 1.35 24.08
N LEU A 162 -12.26 2.44 24.84
CA LEU A 162 -11.20 3.43 24.72
C LEU A 162 -9.97 2.81 25.38
N GLU A 163 -9.07 2.26 24.57
CA GLU A 163 -7.72 1.92 25.04
C GLU A 163 -6.84 3.14 24.75
N VAL A 164 -6.88 4.09 25.69
CA VAL A 164 -5.81 5.05 25.89
C VAL A 164 -4.90 4.40 26.94
N GLU A 165 -3.87 3.70 26.50
CA GLU A 165 -2.74 3.42 27.37
C GLU A 165 -1.63 4.38 26.97
N GLY A 166 -1.53 5.45 27.74
CA GLY A 166 -0.32 6.25 27.83
C GLY A 166 0.65 5.61 28.82
N LEU A 167 1.90 5.44 28.40
CA LEU A 167 3.07 6.16 28.89
C LEU A 167 4.20 5.99 27.86
#